data_AF-A0A553PS38-F1
#
_entry.id   AF-A0A553PS38-F1
#
_cell.length_a   1.000
_cell.length_b   1.000
_cell.length_c   1.000
_cell.angle_alpha   90.00
_cell.angle_beta   90.00
_cell.angle_gamma   90.00
#
_symmetry.space_group_name_H-M   'P 1'
#
loop_
_entity.id
_entity.type
_entity.pdbx_description
1 polymer ?
#
loop_
_entity_poly.entity_id
_entity_poly.type
_entity_poly.pdbx_seq_one_letter_code
_entity_poly.pdbx_strand_id
1 'polypeptide(L)'
;MEESSNANFAGLLFKLCAFSEDFSQRKAVKIHLCLSILLNVIVIASSAITFGITIADQFQQEVYTHFETTDLESESQVEAIMIVVAFCLCYSIIGMTMDCLAMIGIHHVNAKLLLPWLLWCIFDAATLITTIVVVIVYTQNAMAFLLFIRIIWNAFIWINLKALYQEDYLTCQEEVLY
;
A
#
# COMPACT_ATOMS: atom_id res chain seq x y z
N MET A 1 -28.70 -45.64 -20.48
CA MET A 1 -29.18 -44.50 -19.68
C MET A 1 -28.25 -44.33 -18.47
N GLU A 2 -27.05 -43.76 -18.65
CA GLU A 2 -26.09 -43.54 -17.54
C GLU A 2 -25.19 -42.29 -17.71
N GLU A 3 -25.37 -41.48 -18.76
CA GLU A 3 -24.47 -40.34 -19.05
C GLU A 3 -24.77 -39.05 -18.27
N SER A 4 -25.94 -38.89 -17.66
CA SER A 4 -26.32 -37.62 -17.00
C SER A 4 -25.73 -37.43 -15.59
N SER A 5 -25.27 -38.50 -14.93
CA SER A 5 -24.75 -38.43 -13.55
C SER A 5 -23.31 -37.93 -13.48
N ASN A 6 -22.47 -38.33 -14.45
CA ASN A 6 -21.04 -37.96 -14.48
C ASN A 6 -20.81 -36.48 -14.84
N ALA A 7 -21.69 -35.89 -15.65
CA ALA A 7 -21.62 -34.46 -16.01
C ALA A 7 -21.87 -33.54 -14.80
N ASN A 8 -22.77 -33.94 -13.89
CA ASN A 8 -23.06 -33.18 -12.66
C ASN A 8 -21.92 -33.26 -11.65
N PHE A 9 -21.22 -34.39 -11.55
CA PHE A 9 -20.11 -34.55 -10.61
C PHE A 9 -18.84 -33.79 -11.05
N ALA A 10 -18.52 -33.84 -12.35
CA ALA A 10 -17.40 -33.06 -12.89
C ALA A 10 -17.65 -31.53 -12.77
N GLY A 11 -18.89 -31.07 -13.03
CA GLY A 11 -19.27 -29.68 -12.81
C GLY A 11 -19.21 -29.25 -11.34
N LEU A 12 -19.56 -30.13 -10.41
CA LEU A 12 -19.44 -29.89 -8.97
C LEU A 12 -17.96 -29.77 -8.53
N LEU A 13 -17.09 -30.64 -9.03
CA LEU A 13 -15.65 -30.59 -8.76
C LEU A 13 -14.99 -29.33 -9.33
N PHE A 14 -15.36 -28.92 -10.55
CA PHE A 14 -14.88 -27.67 -11.12
C PHE A 14 -15.35 -26.46 -10.31
N LYS A 15 -16.62 -26.42 -9.87
CA LYS A 15 -17.13 -25.36 -8.99
C LYS A 15 -16.43 -25.34 -7.63
N LEU A 16 -16.12 -26.50 -7.05
CA LEU A 16 -15.39 -26.61 -5.79
C LEU A 16 -13.92 -26.18 -5.93
N CYS A 17 -13.26 -26.51 -7.03
CA CYS A 17 -11.90 -26.06 -7.32
C CYS A 17 -11.84 -24.55 -7.56
N ALA A 18 -12.75 -24.00 -8.38
CA ALA A 18 -12.85 -22.55 -8.60
C ALA A 18 -13.14 -21.80 -7.29
N PHE A 19 -14.07 -22.29 -6.48
CA PHE A 19 -14.37 -21.71 -5.16
C PHE A 19 -13.19 -21.79 -4.18
N SER A 20 -12.41 -22.87 -4.23
CA SER A 20 -11.18 -23.04 -3.45
C SER A 20 -10.08 -22.06 -3.88
N GLU A 21 -9.92 -21.85 -5.19
CA GLU A 21 -8.97 -20.90 -5.76
C GLU A 21 -9.34 -19.45 -5.45
N ASP A 22 -10.62 -19.08 -5.60
CA ASP A 22 -11.16 -17.76 -5.23
C ASP A 22 -10.94 -17.43 -3.76
N PHE A 23 -11.26 -18.39 -2.88
CA PHE A 23 -11.07 -18.22 -1.44
C PHE A 23 -9.60 -18.06 -1.07
N SER A 24 -8.71 -18.81 -1.73
CA SER A 24 -7.26 -18.72 -1.57
C SER A 24 -6.72 -17.35 -2.03
N GLN A 25 -7.17 -16.85 -3.18
CA GLN A 25 -6.76 -15.55 -3.72
C GLN A 25 -7.24 -14.38 -2.87
N ARG A 26 -8.51 -14.36 -2.45
CA ARG A 26 -9.03 -13.31 -1.54
C ARG A 26 -8.25 -13.28 -0.22
N LYS A 27 -7.86 -14.44 0.30
CA LYS A 27 -7.05 -14.54 1.52
C LYS A 27 -5.64 -14.01 1.29
N ALA A 28 -5.00 -14.36 0.17
CA ALA A 28 -3.68 -13.86 -0.18
C ALA A 28 -3.67 -12.32 -0.29
N VAL A 29 -4.60 -11.72 -1.04
CA VAL A 29 -4.71 -10.26 -1.19
C VAL A 29 -4.90 -9.59 0.17
N LYS A 30 -5.76 -10.12 1.05
CA LYS A 30 -5.93 -9.58 2.41
C LYS A 30 -4.64 -9.61 3.22
N ILE A 31 -3.87 -10.70 3.15
CA ILE A 31 -2.57 -10.80 3.84
C ILE A 31 -1.61 -9.74 3.30
N HIS A 32 -1.54 -9.56 1.98
CA HIS A 32 -0.68 -8.55 1.37
C HIS A 32 -1.08 -7.12 1.76
N LEU A 33 -2.38 -6.81 1.82
CA LEU A 33 -2.88 -5.53 2.31
C LEU A 33 -2.57 -5.32 3.80
N CYS A 34 -2.71 -6.35 4.64
CA CYS A 34 -2.30 -6.27 6.05
C CYS A 34 -0.81 -5.96 6.21
N LEU A 35 0.05 -6.57 5.38
CA LEU A 35 1.49 -6.28 5.37
C LEU A 35 1.76 -4.84 4.95
N SER A 36 1.04 -4.31 3.95
CA SER A 36 1.14 -2.90 3.54
C SER A 36 0.74 -1.94 4.67
N ILE A 37 -0.37 -2.23 5.36
CA ILE A 37 -0.82 -1.47 6.54
C ILE A 37 0.26 -1.48 7.62
N LEU A 38 0.83 -2.65 7.93
CA LEU A 38 1.89 -2.77 8.94
C LEU A 38 3.12 -1.94 8.57
N LEU A 39 3.53 -1.95 7.31
CA LEU A 39 4.64 -1.12 6.82
C LEU A 39 4.33 0.37 6.98
N ASN A 40 3.12 0.80 6.62
CA ASN A 40 2.71 2.20 6.79
C ASN A 40 2.68 2.61 8.27
N VAL A 41 2.26 1.73 9.18
CA VAL A 41 2.31 1.96 10.64
C VAL A 41 3.76 2.12 11.14
N ILE A 42 4.69 1.29 10.66
CA ILE A 42 6.11 1.40 11.02
C ILE A 42 6.67 2.76 10.55
N VAL A 43 6.34 3.19 9.33
CA VAL A 43 6.78 4.50 8.81
C VAL A 43 6.18 5.65 9.62
N ILE A 44 4.91 5.55 10.02
CA ILE A 44 4.29 6.55 10.89
C ILE A 44 5.00 6.62 12.24
N ALA A 45 5.24 5.47 12.87
CA ALA A 45 5.91 5.40 14.16
C ALA A 45 7.34 5.96 14.10
N SER A 46 8.13 5.56 13.08
CA SER A 46 9.49 6.06 12.92
C SER A 46 9.53 7.56 12.64
N SER A 47 8.62 8.06 11.79
CA SER A 47 8.52 9.49 11.47
C SER A 47 8.10 10.32 12.70
N ALA A 48 7.15 9.82 13.50
CA ALA A 48 6.72 10.49 14.73
C ALA A 48 7.83 10.52 15.80
N ILE A 49 8.63 9.46 15.90
CA ILE A 49 9.80 9.43 16.80
C ILE A 49 10.84 10.46 16.34
N THR A 50 11.19 10.48 15.04
CA THR A 50 12.13 11.46 14.48
C THR A 50 11.63 12.89 14.73
N PHE A 51 10.35 13.16 14.48
CA PHE A 51 9.72 14.46 14.77
C PHE A 51 9.91 14.87 16.24
N GLY A 52 9.59 13.97 17.18
CA GLY A 52 9.71 14.24 18.60
C GLY A 52 11.15 14.50 19.05
N ILE A 53 12.12 13.74 18.50
CA ILE A 53 13.54 13.94 18.78
C ILE A 53 14.01 15.29 18.22
N THR A 54 13.70 15.61 16.96
CA THR A 54 14.12 16.86 16.33
C THR A 54 13.57 18.09 17.06
N ILE A 55 12.30 18.06 17.48
CA ILE A 55 11.72 19.14 18.28
C ILE A 55 12.36 19.25 19.66
N ALA A 56 12.58 18.11 20.34
CA ALA A 56 13.21 18.11 21.66
C ALA A 56 14.64 18.68 21.61
N ASP A 57 15.40 18.33 20.56
CA ASP A 57 16.75 18.85 20.32
C ASP A 57 16.74 20.35 20.03
N GLN A 58 15.78 20.85 19.24
CA GLN A 58 15.59 22.29 19.04
C GLN A 58 15.29 23.04 20.35
N PHE A 59 14.36 22.54 21.16
CA PHE A 59 14.04 23.17 22.45
C PHE A 59 15.23 23.12 23.42
N GLN A 60 16.03 22.05 23.41
CA GLN A 60 17.25 22.01 24.19
C GLN A 60 18.27 23.04 23.68
N GLN A 61 18.49 23.09 22.36
CA GLN A 61 19.39 24.08 21.77
C GLN A 61 18.95 25.51 22.10
N GLU A 62 17.69 25.90 21.93
CA GLU A 62 17.20 27.23 22.31
C GLU A 62 17.44 27.59 23.79
N VAL A 63 17.33 26.61 24.70
CA VAL A 63 17.63 26.81 26.13
C VAL A 63 19.14 26.99 26.37
N TYR A 64 19.99 26.33 25.59
CA TYR A 64 21.46 26.43 25.71
C TYR A 64 22.06 27.60 24.92
N THR A 65 21.46 28.05 23.81
CA THR A 65 21.98 29.08 22.88
C THR A 65 21.48 30.51 23.15
N HIS A 66 20.76 30.75 24.26
CA HIS A 66 20.62 32.11 24.79
C HIS A 66 21.97 32.76 25.22
N PHE A 67 23.08 32.04 25.04
CA PHE A 67 24.45 32.54 25.08
C PHE A 67 25.11 32.26 23.70
N GLU A 68 25.39 33.33 22.96
CA GLU A 68 26.22 33.41 21.74
C GLU A 68 25.68 32.86 20.39
N THR A 69 25.49 33.84 19.48
CA THR A 69 25.53 33.82 18.00
C THR A 69 25.02 32.60 17.22
N THR A 70 23.94 32.86 16.50
CA THR A 70 23.15 31.98 15.62
C THR A 70 23.90 31.53 14.37
N ASP A 71 24.09 30.22 14.22
CA ASP A 71 24.51 29.57 12.97
C ASP A 71 23.29 29.34 12.06
N LEU A 72 23.14 30.16 11.01
CA LEU A 72 22.03 30.10 10.04
C LEU A 72 21.89 28.76 9.28
N GLU A 73 22.92 27.93 9.27
CA GLU A 73 22.89 26.65 8.53
C GLU A 73 22.07 25.57 9.26
N SER A 74 21.99 25.60 10.60
CA SER A 74 21.28 24.56 11.37
C SER A 74 19.76 24.67 11.28
N GLU A 75 19.20 25.89 11.28
CA GLU A 75 17.75 26.12 11.11
C GLU A 75 17.23 25.58 9.78
N SER A 76 17.98 25.79 8.69
CA SER A 76 17.59 25.33 7.34
C SER A 76 17.53 23.80 7.23
N GLN A 77 18.41 23.09 7.94
CA GLN A 77 18.42 21.63 7.95
C GLN A 77 17.27 21.06 8.77
N VAL A 78 16.96 21.67 9.92
CA VAL A 78 15.83 21.24 10.74
C VAL A 78 14.51 21.46 10.01
N GLU A 79 14.32 22.60 9.35
CA GLU A 79 13.14 22.85 8.53
C GLU A 79 12.98 21.79 7.43
N ALA A 80 14.07 21.44 6.73
CA ALA A 80 14.05 20.39 5.72
C ALA A 80 13.68 19.00 6.30
N ILE A 81 14.23 18.63 7.46
CA ILE A 81 13.90 17.37 8.15
C ILE A 81 12.41 17.35 8.53
N MET A 82 11.90 18.45 9.07
CA MET A 82 10.50 18.57 9.49
C MET A 82 9.53 18.43 8.31
N ILE A 83 9.86 19.03 7.16
CA ILE A 83 9.07 18.90 5.92
C ILE A 83 9.07 17.44 5.45
N VAL A 84 10.23 16.78 5.43
CA VAL A 84 10.33 15.36 5.01
C VAL A 84 9.53 14.46 5.94
N VAL A 85 9.63 14.66 7.25
CA VAL A 85 8.90 13.89 8.26
C VAL A 85 7.38 14.10 8.14
N ALA A 86 6.93 15.35 7.97
CA ALA A 86 5.52 15.66 7.76
C ALA A 86 4.98 15.02 6.47
N PHE A 87 5.75 15.08 5.38
CA PHE A 87 5.39 14.41 4.13
C PHE A 87 5.26 12.90 4.33
N CYS A 88 6.24 12.24 4.96
CA CYS A 88 6.20 10.80 5.25
C CYS A 88 4.98 10.42 6.09
N LEU A 89 4.66 11.18 7.14
CA LEU A 89 3.48 10.95 7.98
C LEU A 89 2.19 11.03 7.16
N CYS A 90 1.98 12.14 6.43
CA CYS A 90 0.79 12.32 5.61
C CYS A 90 0.67 11.24 4.54
N TYR A 91 1.76 10.92 3.87
CA TYR A 91 1.81 9.89 2.83
C TYR A 91 1.43 8.51 3.36
N SER A 92 2.00 8.11 4.50
CA SER A 92 1.70 6.81 5.11
C SER A 92 0.27 6.72 5.67
N ILE A 93 -0.29 7.81 6.18
CA ILE A 93 -1.70 7.84 6.62
C ILE A 93 -2.65 7.66 5.44
N ILE A 94 -2.41 8.35 4.32
CA ILE A 94 -3.23 8.19 3.11
C ILE A 94 -3.10 6.76 2.59
N GLY A 95 -1.87 6.23 2.48
CA GLY A 95 -1.65 4.86 2.04
C GLY A 95 -2.37 3.82 2.90
N MET A 96 -2.27 3.95 4.22
CA MET A 96 -2.99 3.09 5.16
C MET A 96 -4.51 3.19 4.99
N THR A 97 -5.04 4.41 4.79
CA THR A 97 -6.48 4.62 4.60
C THR A 97 -6.96 3.93 3.32
N MET A 98 -6.19 4.05 2.24
CA MET A 98 -6.51 3.40 0.96
C MET A 98 -6.44 1.86 1.09
N ASP A 99 -5.44 1.32 1.78
CA ASP A 99 -5.32 -0.12 2.03
C ASP A 99 -6.49 -0.65 2.87
N CYS A 100 -6.94 0.09 3.88
CA CYS A 100 -8.13 -0.22 4.67
C CYS A 100 -9.40 -0.20 3.80
N LEU A 101 -9.57 0.79 2.93
CA LEU A 101 -10.69 0.86 1.99
C LEU A 101 -10.72 -0.33 1.03
N ALA A 102 -9.55 -0.75 0.52
CA ALA A 102 -9.44 -1.94 -0.31
C ALA A 102 -9.82 -3.20 0.47
N MET A 103 -9.40 -3.33 1.72
CA MET A 103 -9.74 -4.46 2.58
C MET A 103 -11.24 -4.56 2.86
N ILE A 104 -11.88 -3.42 3.15
CA ILE A 104 -13.34 -3.30 3.30
C ILE A 104 -14.02 -3.65 1.96
N GLY A 105 -13.51 -3.14 0.85
CA GLY A 105 -14.00 -3.44 -0.50
C GLY A 105 -14.00 -4.94 -0.80
N ILE A 106 -12.90 -5.64 -0.49
CA ILE A 106 -12.80 -7.09 -0.66
C ILE A 106 -13.73 -7.84 0.31
N HIS A 107 -13.90 -7.35 1.53
CA HIS A 107 -14.79 -7.99 2.51
C HIS A 107 -16.27 -7.89 2.11
N HIS A 108 -16.70 -6.73 1.61
CA HIS A 108 -18.06 -6.47 1.16
C HIS A 108 -18.31 -6.78 -0.32
N VAL A 109 -17.29 -7.30 -1.04
CA VAL A 109 -17.36 -7.59 -2.48
C VAL A 109 -17.82 -6.37 -3.28
N ASN A 110 -17.33 -5.18 -2.92
CA ASN A 110 -17.74 -3.92 -3.53
C ASN A 110 -16.57 -3.29 -4.31
N ALA A 111 -16.60 -3.48 -5.63
CA ALA A 111 -15.60 -2.96 -6.56
C ALA A 111 -15.45 -1.43 -6.51
N LYS A 112 -16.50 -0.68 -6.15
CA LYS A 112 -16.44 0.80 -6.11
C LYS A 112 -15.48 1.31 -5.04
N LEU A 113 -15.33 0.57 -3.94
CA LEU A 113 -14.42 0.91 -2.85
C LEU A 113 -12.96 0.61 -3.16
N LEU A 114 -12.69 -0.13 -4.25
CA LEU A 114 -11.33 -0.41 -4.71
C LEU A 114 -10.77 0.68 -5.62
N LEU A 115 -11.63 1.43 -6.32
CA LEU A 115 -11.19 2.49 -7.23
C LEU A 115 -10.23 3.51 -6.57
N PRO A 116 -10.47 4.00 -5.33
CA PRO A 116 -9.54 4.89 -4.65
C PRO A 116 -8.17 4.24 -4.41
N TRP A 117 -8.15 2.96 -4.04
CA TRP A 117 -6.90 2.21 -3.83
C TRP A 117 -6.13 2.01 -5.14
N LEU A 118 -6.85 1.72 -6.23
CA LEU A 118 -6.27 1.58 -7.56
C LEU A 118 -5.60 2.89 -8.02
N LEU A 119 -6.29 4.02 -7.85
CA LEU A 119 -5.71 5.35 -8.14
C LEU A 119 -4.50 5.61 -7.25
N TRP A 120 -4.59 5.27 -5.96
CA TRP A 120 -3.48 5.40 -5.03
C TRP A 120 -2.26 4.59 -5.46
N CYS A 121 -2.42 3.36 -5.95
CA CYS A 121 -1.29 2.57 -6.45
C CYS A 121 -0.54 3.25 -7.61
N ILE A 122 -1.26 3.97 -8.48
CA ILE A 122 -0.64 4.72 -9.59
C ILE A 122 0.16 5.90 -9.03
N PHE A 123 -0.42 6.66 -8.10
CA PHE A 123 0.28 7.76 -7.42
C PHE A 123 1.48 7.26 -6.60
N ASP A 124 1.35 6.12 -5.92
CA ASP A 124 2.41 5.50 -5.13
C ASP A 124 3.57 5.07 -6.04
N ALA A 125 3.27 4.42 -7.17
CA ALA A 125 4.29 4.06 -8.15
C ALA A 125 5.01 5.29 -8.71
N ALA A 126 4.28 6.36 -9.07
CA ALA A 126 4.89 7.59 -9.58
C ALA A 126 5.82 8.23 -8.54
N THR A 127 5.37 8.34 -7.29
CA THR A 127 6.15 8.93 -6.19
C THR A 127 7.41 8.11 -5.89
N LEU A 128 7.30 6.77 -5.88
CA LEU A 128 8.44 5.87 -5.69
C LEU A 128 9.44 5.97 -6.84
N ILE A 129 8.98 6.03 -8.09
CA ILE A 129 9.86 6.21 -9.27
C ILE A 129 10.60 7.54 -9.17
N THR A 130 9.91 8.64 -8.86
CA THR A 130 10.55 9.94 -8.67
C THR A 130 11.59 9.89 -7.55
N THR A 131 11.26 9.24 -6.43
CA THR A 131 12.19 9.07 -5.30
C THR A 131 13.42 8.26 -5.70
N ILE A 132 13.25 7.16 -6.41
CA ILE A 132 14.35 6.32 -6.92
C ILE A 132 15.27 7.16 -7.82
N VAL A 133 14.71 7.92 -8.76
CA VAL A 133 15.48 8.77 -9.67
C VAL A 133 16.30 9.80 -8.88
N VAL A 134 15.68 10.50 -7.93
CA VAL A 134 16.38 11.48 -7.08
C VAL A 134 17.49 10.80 -6.27
N VAL A 135 17.20 9.70 -5.59
CA VAL A 135 18.19 9.01 -4.74
C VAL A 135 19.36 8.48 -5.58
N ILE A 136 19.11 7.86 -6.73
CA ILE A 136 20.17 7.34 -7.60
C ILE A 136 21.04 8.48 -8.15
N VAL A 137 20.41 9.56 -8.65
CA VAL A 137 21.13 10.69 -9.25
C VAL A 137 22.00 11.42 -8.23
N TYR A 138 21.49 11.65 -7.01
CA TYR A 138 22.15 12.51 -6.03
C TYR A 138 22.97 11.76 -4.98
N THR A 139 22.61 10.52 -4.63
CA THR A 139 23.26 9.80 -3.52
C THR A 139 23.97 8.51 -3.94
N GLN A 140 23.81 8.07 -5.20
CA GLN A 140 24.35 6.80 -5.72
C GLN A 140 24.02 5.59 -4.83
N ASN A 141 22.93 5.67 -4.07
CA ASN A 141 22.62 4.66 -3.07
C ASN A 141 21.83 3.50 -3.69
N ALA A 142 22.47 2.34 -3.80
CA ALA A 142 21.87 1.12 -4.32
C ALA A 142 20.69 0.60 -3.45
N MET A 143 20.54 1.06 -2.20
CA MET A 143 19.37 0.69 -1.39
C MET A 143 18.05 1.24 -1.97
N ALA A 144 18.11 2.22 -2.89
CA ALA A 144 16.94 2.67 -3.65
C ALA A 144 16.27 1.54 -4.44
N PHE A 145 17.01 0.47 -4.81
CA PHE A 145 16.44 -0.67 -5.52
C PHE A 145 15.38 -1.41 -4.70
N LEU A 146 15.41 -1.33 -3.36
CA LEU A 146 14.37 -1.91 -2.50
C LEU A 146 13.00 -1.26 -2.72
N LEU A 147 12.95 -0.01 -3.22
CA LEU A 147 11.70 0.66 -3.56
C LEU A 147 11.02 0.05 -4.78
N PHE A 148 11.77 -0.58 -5.71
CA PHE A 148 11.18 -1.35 -6.81
C PHE A 148 10.41 -2.57 -6.33
N ILE A 149 10.83 -3.19 -5.22
CA ILE A 149 10.12 -4.32 -4.64
C ILE A 149 8.70 -3.91 -4.27
N ARG A 150 8.50 -2.69 -3.75
CA ARG A 150 7.18 -2.15 -3.41
C ARG A 150 6.31 -1.91 -4.65
N ILE A 151 6.90 -1.42 -5.75
CA ILE A 151 6.18 -1.26 -7.03
C ILE A 151 5.72 -2.61 -7.56
N ILE A 152 6.62 -3.61 -7.59
CA ILE A 152 6.30 -4.97 -8.05
C ILE A 152 5.23 -5.60 -7.14
N TRP A 153 5.35 -5.41 -5.84
CA TRP A 153 4.37 -5.89 -4.85
C TRP A 153 2.98 -5.30 -5.10
N ASN A 154 2.87 -3.99 -5.31
CA ASN A 154 1.59 -3.34 -5.63
C ASN A 154 1.01 -3.85 -6.96
N ALA A 155 1.85 -4.04 -7.98
CA ALA A 155 1.41 -4.62 -9.26
C ALA A 155 0.92 -6.06 -9.09
N PHE A 156 1.57 -6.86 -8.24
CA PHE A 156 1.11 -8.21 -7.91
C PHE A 156 -0.26 -8.19 -7.23
N ILE A 157 -0.47 -7.33 -6.22
CA ILE A 157 -1.77 -7.19 -5.57
C ILE A 157 -2.84 -6.78 -6.58
N TRP A 158 -2.54 -5.81 -7.44
CA TRP A 158 -3.44 -5.33 -8.49
C TRP A 158 -3.92 -6.46 -9.41
N ILE A 159 -3.00 -7.29 -9.91
CA ILE A 159 -3.33 -8.37 -10.85
C ILE A 159 -4.27 -9.38 -10.19
N ASN A 160 -3.98 -9.78 -8.95
CA ASN A 160 -4.84 -10.70 -8.19
C ASN A 160 -6.21 -10.09 -7.89
N LEU A 161 -6.27 -8.78 -7.59
CA LEU A 161 -7.52 -8.06 -7.41
C LEU A 161 -8.35 -8.01 -8.69
N LYS A 162 -7.72 -7.78 -9.84
CA LYS A 162 -8.42 -7.76 -11.13
C LYS A 162 -9.04 -9.12 -11.46
N ALA A 163 -8.32 -10.22 -11.21
CA ALA A 163 -8.83 -11.57 -11.44
C ALA A 163 -10.12 -11.83 -10.64
N LEU A 164 -10.11 -11.51 -9.35
CA LEU A 164 -11.25 -11.68 -8.45
C LEU A 164 -12.53 -10.96 -8.92
N TYR A 165 -12.41 -9.76 -9.48
CA TYR A 165 -13.57 -8.97 -9.90
C TYR A 165 -13.97 -9.16 -11.38
N GLN A 166 -13.14 -9.82 -12.19
CA GLN A 166 -13.55 -10.25 -13.53
C GLN A 166 -14.45 -11.50 -13.48
N GLU A 167 -14.21 -12.42 -12.54
CA GLU A 167 -14.99 -13.65 -12.38
C GLU A 167 -16.39 -13.40 -11.80
N ASP A 168 -16.50 -12.48 -10.82
CA ASP A 168 -17.79 -12.07 -10.24
C ASP A 168 -18.72 -11.38 -11.28
N TYR A 169 -18.17 -10.71 -12.30
CA TYR A 169 -18.97 -10.04 -13.34
C TYR A 169 -19.55 -11.03 -14.37
N LEU A 170 -18.86 -12.15 -14.62
CA LEU A 170 -19.29 -13.20 -15.53
C LEU A 170 -20.38 -14.08 -14.90
N THR A 171 -20.25 -14.42 -13.62
CA THR A 171 -21.26 -15.19 -12.88
C THR A 171 -22.56 -14.42 -12.69
N CYS A 172 -22.50 -13.10 -12.47
CA CYS A 172 -23.70 -12.26 -12.37
C CYS A 172 -24.44 -12.09 -13.72
N GLN A 173 -23.77 -12.24 -14.87
CA GLN A 173 -24.44 -12.30 -16.18
C GLN A 173 -25.15 -13.63 -16.42
N GLU A 174 -24.62 -14.76 -15.96
CA GLU A 174 -25.27 -16.06 -16.10
C GLU A 174 -26.57 -16.15 -15.28
N GLU A 175 -26.65 -15.57 -14.08
CA GLU A 175 -27.88 -15.57 -13.28
C GLU A 175 -29.01 -14.70 -13.85
N VAL A 176 -28.71 -13.74 -14.73
CA VAL A 176 -29.73 -12.88 -15.37
C VAL A 176 -30.28 -13.51 -16.65
N LEU A 177 -29.62 -14.54 -17.18
CA LEU A 177 -29.97 -15.24 -18.41
C LEU A 177 -30.80 -16.54 -18.19
N TYR A 178 -31.14 -16.86 -16.94
CA TYR A 178 -32.04 -17.96 -16.56
C TYR A 178 -33.19 -17.45 -15.70
#